data_AF-A0A382JNZ8-F1
#
_entry.id   AF-A0A382JNZ8-F1
#
_cell.length_a   1.000
_cell.length_b   1.000
_cell.length_c   1.000
_cell.angle_alpha   90.00
_cell.angle_beta   90.00
_cell.angle_gamma   90.00
#
_symmetry.space_group_name_H-M   'P 1'
#
loop_
_entity.id
_entity.type
_entity.pdbx_description
1 polymer ?
#
loop_
_entity_poly.entity_id
_entity_poly.type
_entity_poly.pdbx_seq_one_letter_code
_entity_poly.pdbx_strand_id
1 'polypeptide(L)'
;MLKITDLSLRRGSRLLLENVELDVFPGQRMGLTGANGSGKSSLFAVIAGRLEADQGNVTLPRDTLITEVLQETPDSDRTAIDYVIDGDQPYRSLELKIAQAEHDDNGTLLATLHSQMDDIDGFRVSARAGQLLHGLGFTAKEQNQSVNTFSGGWRMRLNLACALMTRADLLLLDEPTNHLDLDAMVWLERWLSSYIGIVLVISHDREFLDRSVTRIAHIENRTIQVYEGNYSLAEERRAAWIEIQNKQHLRQQKQVRHMRSYIDRFRYKASKARQAQSRLKALERLEIISPVHQENGFVFEFETPDHSPHQLVDLK
;
A
#
# COMPACT_ATOMS: atom_id res chain seq x y z
N MET A 1 9.79 12.56 -6.53
CA MET A 1 8.77 11.60 -7.03
C MET A 1 9.36 10.21 -6.90
N LEU A 2 8.52 9.22 -6.57
CA LEU A 2 8.86 7.80 -6.65
C LEU A 2 8.62 7.35 -8.08
N LYS A 3 9.63 6.72 -8.70
CA LYS A 3 9.54 6.15 -10.05
C LYS A 3 10.01 4.71 -10.06
N ILE A 4 9.19 3.82 -10.60
CA ILE A 4 9.47 2.41 -10.81
C ILE A 4 9.45 2.16 -12.31
N THR A 5 10.53 1.58 -12.84
CA THR A 5 10.70 1.30 -14.28
C THR A 5 11.15 -0.13 -14.51
N ASP A 6 10.43 -0.83 -15.41
CA ASP A 6 10.68 -2.21 -15.83
C ASP A 6 10.90 -3.20 -14.67
N LEU A 7 10.19 -2.99 -13.55
CA LEU A 7 10.43 -3.73 -12.32
C LEU A 7 9.91 -5.16 -12.43
N SER A 8 10.78 -6.14 -12.25
CA SER A 8 10.41 -7.54 -12.08
C SER A 8 10.89 -8.06 -10.74
N LEU A 9 10.03 -8.83 -10.06
CA LEU A 9 10.27 -9.29 -8.70
C LEU A 9 9.87 -10.75 -8.50
N ARG A 10 10.81 -11.54 -8.00
CA ARG A 10 10.65 -12.94 -7.62
C ARG A 10 10.83 -13.11 -6.12
N ARG A 11 10.11 -14.08 -5.54
CA ARG A 11 10.38 -14.60 -4.20
C ARG A 11 10.60 -16.10 -4.32
N GLY A 12 11.85 -16.52 -4.15
CA GLY A 12 12.27 -17.90 -4.46
C GLY A 12 12.02 -18.22 -5.94
N SER A 13 11.24 -19.26 -6.22
CA SER A 13 10.91 -19.65 -7.60
C SER A 13 9.71 -18.90 -8.20
N ARG A 14 8.92 -18.19 -7.39
CA ARG A 14 7.68 -17.56 -7.83
C ARG A 14 7.93 -16.14 -8.33
N LEU A 15 7.56 -15.88 -9.58
CA LEU A 15 7.46 -14.52 -10.14
C LEU A 15 6.21 -13.84 -9.60
N LEU A 16 6.40 -12.74 -8.89
CA LEU A 16 5.32 -11.95 -8.28
C LEU A 16 4.93 -10.78 -9.18
N LEU A 17 5.92 -10.03 -9.66
CA LEU A 17 5.75 -8.86 -10.52
C LEU A 17 6.62 -8.98 -11.76
N GLU A 18 6.12 -8.49 -12.89
CA GLU A 18 6.76 -8.56 -14.20
C GLU A 18 6.52 -7.26 -14.96
N ASN A 19 7.61 -6.59 -15.38
CA ASN A 19 7.61 -5.34 -16.15
C ASN A 19 6.68 -4.27 -15.58
N VAL A 20 6.78 -4.03 -14.27
CA VAL A 20 5.96 -3.04 -13.57
C VAL A 20 6.53 -1.64 -13.77
N GLU A 21 5.65 -0.71 -14.14
CA GLU A 21 5.91 0.72 -14.17
C GLU A 21 4.96 1.44 -13.21
N LEU A 22 5.49 2.37 -12.41
CA LEU A 22 4.69 3.15 -11.47
C LEU A 22 5.35 4.49 -11.15
N ASP A 23 4.58 5.57 -11.26
CA ASP A 23 5.01 6.91 -10.86
C ASP A 23 4.09 7.48 -9.79
N VAL A 24 4.67 7.95 -8.69
CA VAL A 24 3.96 8.58 -7.56
C VAL A 24 4.62 9.90 -7.19
N PHE A 25 3.82 10.96 -7.17
CA PHE A 25 4.29 12.33 -6.92
C PHE A 25 4.03 12.77 -5.47
N PRO A 26 4.82 13.71 -4.92
CA PRO A 26 4.54 14.30 -3.61
C PRO A 26 3.09 14.83 -3.50
N GLY A 27 2.47 14.63 -2.34
CA GLY A 27 1.06 14.93 -2.09
C GLY A 27 0.09 13.87 -2.62
N GLN A 28 0.55 12.86 -3.37
CA GLN A 28 -0.29 11.74 -3.78
C GLN A 28 -0.35 10.66 -2.70
N ARG A 29 -1.56 10.15 -2.51
CA ARG A 29 -1.85 9.01 -1.64
C ARG A 29 -2.36 7.88 -2.51
N MET A 30 -1.64 6.77 -2.51
CA MET A 30 -1.93 5.65 -3.39
C MET A 30 -2.19 4.38 -2.56
N GLY A 31 -3.35 3.76 -2.80
CA GLY A 31 -3.67 2.45 -2.25
C GLY A 31 -3.11 1.35 -3.13
N LEU A 32 -2.41 0.38 -2.56
CA LEU A 32 -1.92 -0.81 -3.25
C LEU A 32 -2.82 -2.01 -2.90
N THR A 33 -3.54 -2.50 -3.89
CA THR A 33 -4.52 -3.58 -3.74
C THR A 33 -4.15 -4.78 -4.59
N GLY A 34 -4.74 -5.95 -4.31
CA GLY A 34 -4.51 -7.19 -5.04
C GLY A 34 -4.57 -8.40 -4.11
N ALA A 35 -4.60 -9.60 -4.70
CA ALA A 35 -4.73 -10.85 -3.97
C ALA A 35 -3.62 -11.09 -2.94
N ASN A 36 -3.86 -11.99 -1.99
CA ASN A 36 -2.82 -12.38 -1.04
C ASN A 36 -1.70 -13.14 -1.75
N GLY A 37 -0.46 -12.74 -1.46
CA GLY A 37 0.70 -13.25 -2.19
C GLY A 37 0.88 -12.72 -3.61
N SER A 38 0.18 -11.63 -4.00
CA SER A 38 0.41 -10.93 -5.27
C SER A 38 1.74 -10.16 -5.31
N GLY A 39 2.33 -9.88 -4.14
CA GLY A 39 3.61 -9.19 -4.01
C GLY A 39 3.57 -7.81 -3.36
N LYS A 40 2.43 -7.36 -2.81
CA LYS A 40 2.26 -6.06 -2.16
C LYS A 40 3.39 -5.71 -1.16
N SER A 41 3.54 -6.48 -0.09
CA SER A 41 4.60 -6.25 0.91
C SER A 41 6.01 -6.49 0.37
N SER A 42 6.16 -7.28 -0.70
CA SER A 42 7.46 -7.44 -1.36
C SER A 42 7.83 -6.20 -2.19
N LEU A 43 6.85 -5.55 -2.83
CA LEU A 43 7.05 -4.27 -3.50
C LEU A 43 7.43 -3.18 -2.50
N PHE A 44 6.76 -3.11 -1.34
CA PHE A 44 7.15 -2.19 -0.26
C PHE A 44 8.60 -2.42 0.18
N ALA A 45 9.00 -3.68 0.39
CA ALA A 45 10.38 -3.99 0.74
C ALA A 45 11.39 -3.55 -0.34
N VAL A 46 11.04 -3.62 -1.63
CA VAL A 46 11.89 -3.08 -2.70
C VAL A 46 11.96 -1.56 -2.64
N ILE A 47 10.83 -0.88 -2.46
CA ILE A 47 10.77 0.58 -2.37
C ILE A 47 11.58 1.09 -1.16
N ALA A 48 11.52 0.39 -0.04
CA ALA A 48 12.28 0.69 1.17
C ALA A 48 13.76 0.27 1.09
N GLY A 49 14.21 -0.34 -0.01
CA GLY A 49 15.59 -0.80 -0.19
C GLY A 49 15.97 -2.03 0.65
N ARG A 50 15.00 -2.71 1.27
CA ARG A 50 15.20 -3.97 2.01
C ARG A 50 15.25 -5.21 1.12
N LEU A 51 14.86 -5.06 -0.14
CA LEU A 51 14.85 -6.13 -1.14
C LEU A 51 15.33 -5.58 -2.48
N GLU A 52 16.21 -6.33 -3.15
CA GLU A 52 16.62 -6.01 -4.52
C GLU A 52 15.60 -6.56 -5.53
N ALA A 53 15.38 -5.80 -6.60
CA ALA A 53 14.59 -6.27 -7.73
C ALA A 53 15.44 -7.15 -8.65
N ASP A 54 14.83 -8.14 -9.31
CA ASP A 54 15.54 -8.98 -10.29
C ASP A 54 15.87 -8.21 -11.57
N GLN A 55 14.97 -7.32 -11.97
CA GLN A 55 15.12 -6.42 -13.12
C GLN A 55 14.45 -5.08 -12.84
N GLY A 56 14.86 -4.06 -13.60
CA GLY A 56 14.37 -2.70 -13.45
C GLY A 56 14.98 -2.00 -12.24
N ASN A 57 14.44 -0.84 -11.90
CA ASN A 57 14.91 -0.03 -10.80
C ASN A 57 13.80 0.80 -10.16
N VAL A 58 13.97 1.05 -8.86
CA VAL A 58 13.19 2.05 -8.11
C VAL A 58 14.07 3.27 -7.92
N THR A 59 13.55 4.44 -8.29
CA THR A 59 14.26 5.72 -8.23
C THR A 59 13.49 6.70 -7.35
N LEU A 60 14.22 7.31 -6.42
CA LEU A 60 13.78 8.38 -5.54
C LEU A 60 14.85 9.49 -5.56
N PRO A 61 14.50 10.76 -5.27
CA PRO A 61 15.48 11.81 -5.03
C PRO A 61 16.52 11.39 -3.98
N ARG A 62 17.76 11.85 -4.17
CA ARG A 62 18.82 11.69 -3.15
C ARG A 62 18.32 12.36 -1.87
N ASP A 63 18.48 11.67 -0.74
CA ASP A 63 18.07 12.10 0.61
C ASP A 63 16.56 11.98 0.92
N THR A 64 15.77 11.28 0.09
CA THR A 64 14.38 10.94 0.44
C THR A 64 14.33 10.12 1.73
N LEU A 65 13.63 10.63 2.74
CA LEU A 65 13.36 9.90 3.98
C LEU A 65 12.15 8.98 3.78
N ILE A 66 12.36 7.68 3.97
CA ILE A 66 11.32 6.66 3.91
C ILE A 66 11.03 6.18 5.32
N THR A 67 9.75 6.07 5.70
CA THR A 67 9.36 5.44 6.95
C THR A 67 8.33 4.35 6.72
N GLU A 68 8.42 3.28 7.50
CA GLU A 68 7.51 2.14 7.50
C GLU A 68 7.05 1.88 8.93
N VAL A 69 5.86 1.30 9.08
CA VAL A 69 5.41 0.82 10.39
C VAL A 69 6.16 -0.46 10.75
N LEU A 70 6.82 -0.47 11.90
CA LEU A 70 7.46 -1.68 12.42
C LEU A 70 6.40 -2.73 12.76
N GLN A 71 6.60 -3.96 12.30
CA GLN A 71 5.66 -5.06 12.57
C GLN A 71 5.79 -5.60 14.00
N GLU A 72 6.95 -5.42 14.63
CA GLU A 72 7.21 -5.82 16.00
C GLU A 72 7.76 -4.63 16.78
N THR A 73 7.21 -4.41 17.97
CA THR A 73 7.70 -3.39 18.90
C THR A 73 8.77 -4.02 19.77
N PRO A 74 10.02 -3.54 19.75
CA PRO A 74 11.05 -4.03 20.66
C PRO A 74 10.63 -3.75 22.11
N ASP A 75 11.03 -4.61 23.03
CA ASP A 75 10.82 -4.35 24.46
C ASP A 75 11.57 -3.08 24.85
N SER A 76 10.88 -2.19 25.57
CA SER A 76 11.37 -0.87 25.91
C SER A 76 10.75 -0.39 27.22
N ASP A 77 11.61 0.02 28.14
CA ASP A 77 11.19 0.65 29.40
C ASP A 77 10.81 2.13 29.22
N ARG A 78 10.99 2.69 28.01
CA ARG A 78 10.58 4.06 27.69
C ARG A 78 9.07 4.22 27.84
N THR A 79 8.66 5.44 28.15
CA THR A 79 7.24 5.81 28.13
C THR A 79 6.71 5.76 26.70
N ALA A 80 5.39 5.55 26.53
CA ALA A 80 4.75 5.58 25.22
C ALA A 80 5.03 6.90 24.47
N ILE A 81 4.97 8.05 25.17
CA ILE A 81 5.26 9.35 24.55
C ILE A 81 6.71 9.48 24.12
N ASP A 82 7.68 9.06 24.94
CA ASP A 82 9.09 9.10 24.56
C ASP A 82 9.41 8.17 23.39
N TYR A 83 8.82 6.98 23.38
CA TYR A 83 8.96 6.02 22.28
C TYR A 83 8.44 6.58 20.95
N VAL A 84 7.34 7.34 20.97
CA VAL A 84 6.83 8.01 19.77
C VAL A 84 7.76 9.14 19.34
N ILE A 85 8.26 9.94 20.29
CA ILE A 85 9.23 11.00 20.00
C ILE A 85 10.51 10.44 19.38
N ASP A 86 10.89 9.20 19.68
CA ASP A 86 12.03 8.53 19.04
C ASP A 86 11.89 8.36 17.53
N GLY A 87 10.67 8.44 16.98
CA GLY A 87 10.47 8.53 15.53
C GLY A 87 11.06 9.79 14.90
N ASP A 88 11.21 10.87 15.66
CA ASP A 88 11.84 12.13 15.22
C ASP A 88 13.34 12.13 15.56
N GLN A 89 14.11 11.35 14.78
CA GLN A 89 15.56 11.22 14.94
C GLN A 89 16.32 12.56 14.91
N PRO A 90 16.01 13.52 14.01
CA PRO A 90 16.61 14.85 14.04
C PRO A 90 16.40 15.55 15.40
N TYR A 91 15.19 15.51 15.95
CA TYR A 91 14.89 16.08 17.27
C TYR A 91 15.72 15.41 18.37
N ARG A 92 15.74 14.07 18.45
CA ARG A 92 16.52 13.36 19.48
C ARG A 92 18.02 13.65 19.37
N SER A 93 18.55 13.80 18.15
CA SER A 93 19.95 14.19 17.94
C SER A 93 20.24 15.58 18.51
N LEU A 94 19.35 16.55 18.29
CA LEU A 94 19.51 17.91 18.83
C LEU A 94 19.35 17.93 20.34
N GLU A 95 18.37 17.21 20.89
CA GLU A 95 18.14 17.09 22.34
C GLU A 95 19.39 16.59 23.07
N LEU A 96 20.03 15.53 22.56
CA LEU A 96 21.28 15.00 23.12
C LEU A 96 22.44 16.01 23.02
N LYS A 97 22.58 16.70 21.88
CA LYS A 97 23.63 17.70 21.67
C LYS A 97 23.45 18.92 22.59
N ILE A 98 22.22 19.34 22.82
CA ILE A 98 21.90 20.45 23.73
C ILE A 98 22.29 20.06 25.16
N ALA A 99 21.85 18.89 25.63
CA ALA A 99 22.20 18.41 26.96
C ALA A 99 23.72 18.30 27.17
N GLN A 100 24.47 17.86 26.15
CA GLN A 100 25.93 17.83 26.19
C GLN A 100 26.53 19.24 26.23
N ALA A 101 26.04 20.17 25.41
CA ALA A 101 26.53 21.55 25.38
C ALA A 101 26.21 22.32 26.67
N GLU A 102 25.10 22.00 27.35
CA GLU A 102 24.77 22.49 28.70
C GLU A 102 25.75 21.95 29.73
N HIS A 103 26.08 20.65 29.66
CA HIS A 103 27.06 20.02 30.54
C HIS A 103 28.47 20.63 30.37
N ASP A 104 28.83 20.97 29.13
CA ASP A 104 30.14 21.54 28.78
C ASP A 104 30.19 23.09 28.95
N ASP A 105 29.10 23.72 29.41
CA ASP A 105 28.94 25.18 29.57
C ASP A 105 29.27 25.98 28.29
N ASN A 106 28.95 25.41 27.12
CA ASN A 106 29.26 26.01 25.82
C ASN A 106 28.08 26.85 25.29
N GLY A 107 27.95 28.08 25.79
CA GLY A 107 26.85 28.99 25.43
C GLY A 107 26.75 29.32 23.92
N THR A 108 27.86 29.33 23.19
CA THR A 108 27.85 29.63 21.74
C THR A 108 27.26 28.47 20.94
N LEU A 109 27.63 27.24 21.30
CA LEU A 109 27.06 26.04 20.70
C LEU A 109 25.58 25.90 21.05
N LEU A 110 25.19 26.18 22.30
CA LEU A 110 23.79 26.15 22.72
C LEU A 110 22.90 27.08 21.90
N ALA A 111 23.33 28.32 21.66
CA ALA A 111 22.58 29.26 20.83
C ALA A 111 22.33 28.72 19.41
N THR A 112 23.36 28.08 18.82
CA THR A 112 23.26 27.47 17.49
C THR A 112 22.32 26.28 17.48
N LEU A 113 22.40 25.39 18.48
CA LEU A 113 21.56 24.21 18.59
C LEU A 113 20.09 24.56 18.86
N HIS A 114 19.82 25.60 19.66
CA HIS A 114 18.44 26.09 19.86
C HIS A 114 17.84 26.70 18.59
N SER A 115 18.64 27.39 17.76
CA SER A 115 18.19 27.84 16.44
C SER A 115 17.82 26.65 15.55
N GLN A 116 18.66 25.60 15.52
CA GLN A 116 18.37 24.37 14.78
C GLN A 116 17.13 23.64 15.31
N MET A 117 16.88 23.70 16.62
CA MET A 117 15.67 23.16 17.24
C MET A 117 14.43 23.91 16.76
N ASP A 118 14.49 25.24 16.66
CA ASP A 118 13.39 26.07 16.15
C ASP A 118 13.12 25.79 14.66
N ASP A 119 14.16 25.66 13.84
CA ASP A 119 14.07 25.37 12.40
C ASP A 119 13.28 24.08 12.10
N ILE A 120 13.30 23.11 13.02
CA ILE A 120 12.56 21.85 12.88
C ILE A 120 11.23 21.82 13.66
N ASP A 121 10.74 22.96 14.18
CA ASP A 121 9.60 23.02 15.10
C ASP A 121 9.78 22.11 16.34
N GLY A 122 11.01 21.95 16.81
CA GLY A 122 11.39 20.99 17.85
C GLY A 122 10.69 21.24 19.19
N PHE A 123 10.41 22.49 19.55
CA PHE A 123 9.68 22.84 20.77
C PHE A 123 8.21 22.35 20.77
N ARG A 124 7.67 21.95 19.62
CA ARG A 124 6.31 21.40 19.47
C ARG A 124 6.27 19.87 19.47
N VAL A 125 7.43 19.20 19.51
CA VAL A 125 7.54 17.74 19.37
C VAL A 125 6.74 16.99 20.43
N SER A 126 6.82 17.39 21.71
CA SER A 126 6.05 16.73 22.78
C SER A 126 4.54 16.90 22.59
N ALA A 127 4.09 18.09 22.17
CA ALA A 127 2.68 18.34 21.88
C ALA A 127 2.20 17.53 20.66
N ARG A 128 3.02 17.43 19.61
CA ARG A 128 2.72 16.63 18.42
C ARG A 128 2.64 15.15 18.76
N ALA A 129 3.58 14.62 19.55
CA ALA A 129 3.56 13.23 20.00
C ALA A 129 2.29 12.92 20.84
N GLY A 130 1.93 13.81 21.77
CA GLY A 130 0.68 13.70 22.54
C GLY A 130 -0.57 13.72 21.66
N GLN A 131 -0.61 14.54 20.61
CA GLN A 131 -1.71 14.59 19.64
C GLN A 131 -1.81 13.30 18.81
N LEU A 132 -0.68 12.76 18.33
CA LEU A 132 -0.63 11.49 17.60
C LEU A 132 -1.16 10.34 18.48
N LEU A 133 -0.66 10.25 19.72
CA LEU A 133 -1.09 9.24 20.68
C LEU A 133 -2.57 9.38 21.03
N HIS A 134 -3.03 10.59 21.32
CA HIS A 134 -4.45 10.81 21.61
C HIS A 134 -5.34 10.41 20.43
N GLY A 135 -4.95 10.76 19.20
CA GLY A 135 -5.68 10.41 17.99
C GLY A 135 -5.77 8.91 17.72
N LEU A 136 -4.77 8.13 18.15
CA LEU A 136 -4.77 6.67 18.07
C LEU A 136 -5.41 5.98 19.30
N GLY A 137 -6.00 6.76 20.20
CA GLY A 137 -6.80 6.27 21.33
C GLY A 137 -6.07 6.17 22.66
N PHE A 138 -4.82 6.66 22.79
CA PHE A 138 -4.09 6.64 24.06
C PHE A 138 -4.53 7.80 24.96
N THR A 139 -4.94 7.47 26.19
CA THR A 139 -5.24 8.44 27.23
C THR A 139 -3.97 9.11 27.76
N ALA A 140 -4.11 10.29 28.37
CA ALA A 140 -2.97 11.00 28.99
C ALA A 140 -2.23 10.16 30.05
N LYS A 141 -2.93 9.24 30.74
CA LYS A 141 -2.32 8.33 31.69
C LYS A 141 -1.45 7.29 30.98
N GLU A 142 -1.97 6.68 29.92
CA GLU A 142 -1.27 5.66 29.12
C GLU A 142 -0.03 6.23 28.41
N GLN A 143 -0.07 7.50 27.98
CA GLN A 143 1.09 8.15 27.35
C GLN A 143 2.35 8.13 28.24
N ASN A 144 2.19 8.09 29.57
CA ASN A 144 3.28 8.04 30.54
C ASN A 144 3.61 6.62 31.03
N GLN A 145 2.91 5.60 30.53
CA GLN A 145 3.19 4.20 30.86
C GLN A 145 4.32 3.65 29.99
N SER A 146 5.06 2.69 30.53
CA SER A 146 6.11 1.99 29.78
C SER A 146 5.53 1.20 28.61
N VAL A 147 6.21 1.21 27.46
CA VAL A 147 5.85 0.42 26.26
C VAL A 147 5.61 -1.05 26.62
N ASN A 148 6.39 -1.60 27.56
CA ASN A 148 6.31 -2.99 27.98
C ASN A 148 4.95 -3.39 28.59
N THR A 149 4.19 -2.41 29.11
CA THR A 149 2.89 -2.66 29.77
C THR A 149 1.72 -2.83 28.79
N PHE A 150 1.90 -2.43 27.53
CA PHE A 150 0.87 -2.51 26.50
C PHE A 150 0.76 -3.91 25.88
N SER A 151 -0.47 -4.30 25.52
CA SER A 151 -0.70 -5.52 24.74
C SER A 151 -0.20 -5.35 23.30
N GLY A 152 -0.04 -6.46 22.56
CA GLY A 152 0.51 -6.44 21.19
C GLY A 152 -0.22 -5.49 20.23
N GLY A 153 -1.55 -5.42 20.30
CA GLY A 153 -2.34 -4.50 19.47
C GLY A 153 -2.07 -3.02 19.80
N TRP A 154 -1.94 -2.69 21.08
CA TRP A 154 -1.57 -1.34 21.52
C TRP A 154 -0.11 -0.99 21.15
N ARG A 155 0.80 -1.96 21.26
CA ARG A 155 2.18 -1.81 20.79
C ARG A 155 2.26 -1.55 19.29
N MET A 156 1.41 -2.21 18.48
CA MET A 156 1.28 -1.91 17.05
C MET A 156 0.80 -0.46 16.80
N ARG A 157 -0.19 0.02 17.58
CA ARG A 157 -0.62 1.44 17.51
C ARG A 157 0.52 2.39 17.89
N LEU A 158 1.39 2.03 18.84
CA LEU A 158 2.59 2.82 19.16
C LEU A 158 3.60 2.85 18.00
N ASN A 159 3.80 1.72 17.31
CA ASN A 159 4.66 1.69 16.13
C ASN A 159 4.11 2.57 15.01
N LEU A 160 2.79 2.56 14.81
CA LEU A 160 2.14 3.48 13.88
C LEU A 160 2.39 4.93 14.31
N ALA A 161 2.14 5.29 15.58
CA ALA A 161 2.41 6.64 16.08
C ALA A 161 3.87 7.09 15.85
N CYS A 162 4.83 6.20 16.11
CA CYS A 162 6.25 6.44 15.91
C CYS A 162 6.60 6.66 14.41
N ALA A 163 6.03 5.84 13.52
CA ALA A 163 6.17 6.02 12.07
C ALA A 163 5.58 7.37 11.61
N LEU A 164 4.38 7.73 12.09
CA LEU A 164 3.73 9.01 11.78
C LEU A 164 4.47 10.23 12.37
N MET A 165 5.23 10.02 13.44
CA MET A 165 6.10 11.05 14.04
C MET A 165 7.34 11.33 13.19
N THR A 166 7.75 10.36 12.36
CA THR A 166 8.89 10.50 11.47
C THR A 166 8.61 11.55 10.40
N ARG A 167 9.57 12.43 10.14
CA ARG A 167 9.49 13.47 9.11
C ARG A 167 9.84 12.91 7.73
N ALA A 168 9.15 11.84 7.33
CA ALA A 168 9.41 11.15 6.07
C ALA A 168 8.87 11.94 4.86
N ASP A 169 9.49 11.75 3.70
CA ASP A 169 8.96 12.18 2.40
C ASP A 169 8.10 11.09 1.75
N LEU A 170 8.31 9.83 2.14
CA LEU A 170 7.58 8.66 1.70
C LEU A 170 7.14 7.81 2.90
N LEU A 171 5.84 7.72 3.12
CA LEU A 171 5.21 6.92 4.15
C LEU A 171 4.67 5.61 3.55
N LEU A 172 5.14 4.47 4.06
CA LEU A 172 4.67 3.14 3.66
C LEU A 172 3.87 2.53 4.82
N LEU A 173 2.58 2.30 4.59
CA LEU A 173 1.66 1.73 5.58
C LEU A 173 1.17 0.35 5.11
N ASP A 174 1.58 -0.73 5.77
CA ASP A 174 1.13 -2.09 5.47
C ASP A 174 0.07 -2.53 6.50
N GLU A 175 -1.19 -2.57 6.06
CA GLU A 175 -2.38 -2.84 6.88
C GLU A 175 -2.49 -1.98 8.15
N PRO A 176 -2.47 -0.64 8.05
CA PRO A 176 -2.46 0.26 9.20
C PRO A 176 -3.77 0.26 10.01
N THR A 177 -4.86 -0.23 9.42
CA THR A 177 -6.17 -0.33 10.07
C THR A 177 -6.25 -1.50 11.05
N ASN A 178 -5.30 -2.44 10.96
CA ASN A 178 -5.24 -3.55 11.91
C ASN A 178 -5.12 -3.03 13.33
N HIS A 179 -5.96 -3.56 14.21
CA HIS A 179 -6.01 -3.19 15.62
C HIS A 179 -6.48 -1.76 15.92
N LEU A 180 -6.94 -0.98 14.93
CA LEU A 180 -7.58 0.33 15.16
C LEU A 180 -9.08 0.16 15.41
N ASP A 181 -9.62 1.02 16.28
CA ASP A 181 -11.06 1.22 16.43
C ASP A 181 -11.54 2.28 15.44
N LEU A 182 -12.86 2.45 15.34
CA LEU A 182 -13.47 3.37 14.38
C LEU A 182 -12.98 4.81 14.55
N ASP A 183 -12.85 5.29 15.79
CA ASP A 183 -12.43 6.65 16.07
C ASP A 183 -10.97 6.89 15.64
N ALA A 184 -10.08 5.95 15.95
CA ALA A 184 -8.68 6.01 15.54
C ALA A 184 -8.53 5.89 14.01
N MET A 185 -9.34 5.06 13.35
CA MET A 185 -9.35 4.97 11.88
C MET A 185 -9.77 6.30 11.24
N VAL A 186 -10.88 6.90 11.68
CA VAL A 186 -11.34 8.20 11.16
C VAL A 186 -10.32 9.30 11.43
N TRP A 187 -9.64 9.26 12.57
CA TRP A 187 -8.53 10.17 12.85
C TRP A 187 -7.37 9.98 11.88
N LEU A 188 -6.96 8.73 11.63
CA LEU A 188 -5.87 8.40 10.71
C LEU A 188 -6.18 8.84 9.28
N GLU A 189 -7.41 8.63 8.80
CA GLU A 189 -7.85 9.11 7.47
C GLU A 189 -7.66 10.62 7.31
N ARG A 190 -8.05 11.39 8.33
CA ARG A 190 -7.90 12.86 8.34
C ARG A 190 -6.44 13.26 8.41
N TRP A 191 -5.64 12.57 9.20
CA TRP A 191 -4.21 12.80 9.31
C TRP A 191 -3.49 12.55 7.97
N LEU A 192 -3.80 11.43 7.30
CA LEU A 192 -3.20 11.12 6.00
C LEU A 192 -3.60 12.14 4.94
N SER A 193 -4.83 12.67 5.01
CA SER A 193 -5.31 13.67 4.06
C SER A 193 -4.50 14.98 4.06
N SER A 194 -3.90 15.35 5.20
CA SER A 194 -3.06 16.55 5.32
C SER A 194 -1.57 16.28 5.12
N TYR A 195 -1.16 15.02 4.90
CA TYR A 195 0.23 14.66 4.70
C TYR A 195 0.75 15.18 3.35
N ILE A 196 1.90 15.87 3.39
CA ILE A 196 2.47 16.58 2.24
C ILE A 196 3.32 15.65 1.37
N GLY A 197 3.91 14.61 1.97
CA GLY A 197 4.74 13.63 1.27
C GLY A 197 3.95 12.65 0.40
N ILE A 198 4.63 11.60 -0.04
CA ILE A 198 4.00 10.46 -0.71
C ILE A 198 3.48 9.50 0.35
N VAL A 199 2.26 9.01 0.19
CA VAL A 199 1.72 7.91 1.02
C VAL A 199 1.41 6.72 0.14
N LEU A 200 1.99 5.57 0.44
CA LEU A 200 1.56 4.28 -0.10
C LEU A 200 0.91 3.47 1.02
N VAL A 201 -0.29 2.96 0.77
CA VAL A 201 -1.04 2.19 1.76
C VAL A 201 -1.46 0.85 1.17
N ILE A 202 -1.10 -0.24 1.83
CA ILE A 202 -1.73 -1.55 1.62
C ILE A 202 -2.84 -1.67 2.66
N SER A 203 -4.06 -1.91 2.22
CA SER A 203 -5.16 -2.21 3.12
C SER A 203 -6.19 -3.10 2.44
N HIS A 204 -6.80 -3.98 3.20
CA HIS A 204 -8.01 -4.70 2.80
C HIS A 204 -9.31 -3.95 3.15
N ASP A 205 -9.24 -2.86 3.91
CA ASP A 205 -10.39 -2.04 4.28
C ASP A 205 -10.76 -1.08 3.14
N ARG A 206 -11.91 -1.34 2.52
CA ARG A 206 -12.41 -0.59 1.37
C ARG A 206 -12.83 0.83 1.74
N GLU A 207 -13.45 1.02 2.91
CA GLU A 207 -13.93 2.35 3.34
C GLU A 207 -12.75 3.24 3.68
N PHE A 208 -11.76 2.69 4.38
CA PHE A 208 -10.52 3.39 4.69
C PHE A 208 -9.79 3.81 3.41
N LEU A 209 -9.62 2.91 2.44
CA LEU A 209 -9.02 3.25 1.14
C LEU A 209 -9.81 4.33 0.43
N ASP A 210 -11.15 4.26 0.44
CA ASP A 210 -11.99 5.24 -0.23
C ASP A 210 -11.82 6.67 0.31
N ARG A 211 -11.58 6.79 1.62
CA ARG A 211 -11.44 8.07 2.32
C ARG A 211 -10.00 8.59 2.38
N SER A 212 -9.02 7.70 2.39
CA SER A 212 -7.61 8.06 2.62
C SER A 212 -6.80 8.24 1.33
N VAL A 213 -7.15 7.53 0.25
CA VAL A 213 -6.34 7.52 -0.97
C VAL A 213 -6.96 8.31 -2.12
N THR A 214 -6.10 8.69 -3.07
CA THR A 214 -6.47 9.46 -4.26
C THR A 214 -6.26 8.69 -5.56
N ARG A 215 -5.56 7.56 -5.49
CA ARG A 215 -5.23 6.67 -6.61
C ARG A 215 -5.17 5.24 -6.08
N ILE A 216 -5.52 4.26 -6.91
CA ILE A 216 -5.36 2.84 -6.61
C ILE A 216 -4.42 2.19 -7.61
N ALA A 217 -3.35 1.57 -7.12
CA ALA A 217 -2.54 0.61 -7.85
C ALA A 217 -3.06 -0.80 -7.54
N HIS A 218 -3.61 -1.48 -8.54
CA HIS A 218 -4.13 -2.84 -8.41
C HIS A 218 -3.14 -3.84 -9.03
N ILE A 219 -2.66 -4.79 -8.23
CA ILE A 219 -1.79 -5.87 -8.68
C ILE A 219 -2.66 -7.03 -9.18
N GLU A 220 -2.58 -7.30 -10.49
CA GLU A 220 -3.30 -8.38 -11.14
C GLU A 220 -2.45 -8.95 -12.29
N ASN A 221 -2.46 -10.27 -12.49
CA ASN A 221 -1.66 -10.93 -13.53
C ASN A 221 -0.17 -10.56 -13.52
N ARG A 222 0.42 -10.34 -12.33
CA ARG A 222 1.83 -9.93 -12.11
C ARG A 222 2.18 -8.54 -12.63
N THR A 223 1.20 -7.75 -13.07
CA THR A 223 1.40 -6.35 -13.45
C THR A 223 0.65 -5.45 -12.49
N ILE A 224 0.85 -4.13 -12.62
CA ILE A 224 0.13 -3.12 -11.83
C ILE A 224 -0.71 -2.29 -12.78
N GLN A 225 -1.99 -2.16 -12.48
CA GLN A 225 -2.89 -1.24 -13.15
C GLN A 225 -3.22 -0.07 -12.21
N VAL A 226 -3.06 1.15 -12.70
CA VAL A 226 -3.29 2.35 -11.90
C VAL A 226 -4.61 3.00 -12.30
N TYR A 227 -5.43 3.30 -11.30
CA TYR A 227 -6.71 3.98 -11.44
C TYR A 227 -6.68 5.29 -10.65
N GLU A 228 -7.05 6.39 -11.30
CA GLU A 228 -7.24 7.67 -10.60
C GLU A 228 -8.51 7.65 -9.75
N GLY A 229 -8.50 8.33 -8.61
CA GLY A 229 -9.63 8.43 -7.69
C GLY A 229 -9.57 7.47 -6.51
N ASN A 230 -10.64 7.51 -5.72
CA ASN A 230 -10.83 6.65 -4.55
C ASN A 230 -11.07 5.18 -4.95
N TYR A 231 -11.17 4.31 -3.94
CA TYR A 231 -11.36 2.87 -4.14
C TYR A 231 -12.62 2.54 -4.95
N SER A 232 -13.75 3.16 -4.63
CA SER A 232 -15.02 2.89 -5.30
C SER A 232 -14.96 3.24 -6.79
N LEU A 233 -14.39 4.40 -7.14
CA LEU A 233 -14.22 4.80 -8.54
C LEU A 233 -13.23 3.89 -9.28
N ALA A 234 -12.18 3.43 -8.60
CA ALA A 234 -11.24 2.47 -9.18
C ALA A 234 -11.93 1.13 -9.50
N GLU A 235 -12.77 0.61 -8.60
CA GLU A 235 -13.54 -0.63 -8.83
C GLU A 235 -14.54 -0.48 -9.97
N GLU A 236 -15.26 0.65 -10.05
CA GLU A 236 -16.16 0.94 -11.18
C GLU A 236 -15.41 0.94 -12.52
N ARG A 237 -14.26 1.62 -12.58
CA ARG A 237 -13.42 1.69 -13.78
C ARG A 237 -12.85 0.33 -14.15
N ARG A 238 -12.43 -0.45 -13.16
CA ARG A 238 -11.95 -1.82 -13.35
C ARG A 238 -13.07 -2.70 -13.90
N ALA A 239 -14.26 -2.66 -13.32
CA ALA A 239 -15.41 -3.43 -13.79
C ALA A 239 -15.77 -3.08 -15.25
N ALA A 240 -15.80 -1.79 -15.59
CA ALA A 240 -16.04 -1.34 -16.96
C ALA A 240 -14.96 -1.81 -17.93
N TRP A 241 -13.68 -1.75 -17.53
CA TRP A 241 -12.56 -2.24 -18.33
C TRP A 241 -12.64 -3.74 -18.59
N ILE A 242 -12.94 -4.54 -17.55
CA ILE A 242 -13.15 -6.00 -17.65
C ILE A 242 -14.28 -6.31 -18.63
N GLU A 243 -15.41 -5.60 -18.55
CA GLU A 243 -16.55 -5.82 -19.43
C GLU A 243 -16.19 -5.53 -20.90
N ILE A 244 -15.48 -4.43 -21.15
CA ILE A 244 -15.00 -4.07 -22.49
C ILE A 244 -14.05 -5.14 -23.03
N GLN A 245 -13.08 -5.59 -22.24
CA GLN A 245 -12.14 -6.64 -22.62
C GLN A 245 -12.85 -7.95 -22.94
N ASN A 246 -13.79 -8.38 -22.10
CA ASN A 246 -14.55 -9.61 -22.34
C ASN A 246 -15.43 -9.53 -23.60
N LYS A 247 -16.05 -8.37 -23.88
CA LYS A 247 -16.78 -8.14 -25.14
C LYS A 247 -15.85 -8.21 -26.36
N GLN A 248 -14.66 -7.61 -26.28
CA GLN A 248 -13.65 -7.67 -27.34
C GLN A 248 -13.17 -9.10 -27.57
N HIS A 249 -12.86 -9.82 -26.49
CA HIS A 249 -12.47 -11.23 -26.53
C HIS A 249 -13.53 -12.11 -27.21
N LEU A 250 -14.81 -11.99 -26.82
CA LEU A 250 -15.91 -12.74 -27.43
C LEU A 250 -16.09 -12.44 -28.92
N ARG A 251 -15.94 -11.17 -29.33
CA ARG A 251 -15.97 -10.77 -30.74
C ARG A 251 -14.81 -11.39 -31.51
N GLN A 252 -13.60 -11.34 -30.95
CA GLN A 252 -12.41 -11.96 -31.55
C GLN A 252 -12.59 -13.48 -31.69
N GLN A 253 -13.07 -14.18 -30.67
CA GLN A 253 -13.34 -15.61 -30.74
C GLN A 253 -14.36 -15.97 -31.83
N LYS A 254 -15.43 -15.19 -32.00
CA LYS A 254 -16.41 -15.39 -33.09
C LYS A 254 -15.75 -15.22 -34.46
N GLN A 255 -14.92 -14.19 -34.62
CA GLN A 255 -14.18 -13.93 -35.86
C GLN A 255 -13.19 -15.05 -36.17
N VAL A 256 -12.44 -15.53 -35.17
CA VAL A 256 -11.50 -16.65 -35.29
C VAL A 256 -12.23 -17.93 -35.71
N ARG A 257 -13.36 -18.25 -35.05
CA ARG A 257 -14.20 -19.41 -35.44
C ARG A 257 -14.69 -19.31 -36.87
N HIS A 258 -15.17 -18.13 -37.28
CA HIS A 258 -15.64 -17.92 -38.65
C HIS A 258 -14.50 -18.11 -39.67
N MET A 259 -13.31 -17.54 -39.42
CA MET A 259 -12.15 -17.71 -40.29
C MET A 259 -11.70 -19.17 -40.39
N ARG A 260 -11.63 -19.89 -39.26
CA ARG A 260 -11.31 -21.32 -39.22
C ARG A 260 -12.31 -22.13 -40.05
N SER A 261 -13.61 -21.92 -39.84
CA SER A 261 -14.65 -22.64 -40.59
C SER A 261 -14.56 -22.42 -42.11
N TYR A 262 -14.15 -21.22 -42.54
CA TYR A 262 -13.96 -20.93 -43.95
C TYR A 262 -12.72 -21.64 -44.50
N ILE A 263 -11.62 -21.64 -43.77
CA ILE A 263 -10.39 -22.35 -44.16
C ILE A 263 -10.71 -23.85 -44.30
N ASP A 264 -11.35 -24.45 -43.32
CA ASP A 264 -11.67 -25.89 -43.32
C ASP A 264 -12.55 -26.28 -44.52
N ARG A 265 -13.55 -25.46 -44.86
CA ARG A 265 -14.46 -25.72 -45.99
C ARG A 265 -13.82 -25.51 -47.37
N PHE A 266 -12.85 -24.61 -47.49
CA PHE A 266 -12.38 -24.13 -48.79
C PHE A 266 -10.88 -24.36 -49.06
N ARG A 267 -10.13 -24.95 -48.11
CA ARG A 267 -8.69 -25.27 -48.25
C ARG A 267 -8.37 -26.13 -49.47
N TYR A 268 -9.23 -27.08 -49.81
CA TYR A 268 -9.01 -28.02 -50.91
C TYR A 268 -9.71 -27.62 -52.23
N LYS A 269 -10.38 -26.46 -52.28
CA LYS A 269 -11.00 -25.95 -53.52
C LYS A 269 -10.09 -24.95 -54.22
N ALA A 270 -9.59 -25.32 -55.40
CA ALA A 270 -8.65 -24.51 -56.18
C ALA A 270 -9.12 -23.05 -56.42
N SER A 271 -10.42 -22.84 -56.65
CA SER A 271 -11.00 -21.50 -56.87
C SER A 271 -10.99 -20.58 -55.64
N LYS A 272 -10.87 -21.13 -54.43
CA LYS A 272 -10.89 -20.38 -53.15
C LYS A 272 -9.62 -20.53 -52.32
N ALA A 273 -8.63 -21.29 -52.81
CA ALA A 273 -7.38 -21.57 -52.13
C ALA A 273 -6.62 -20.30 -51.70
N ARG A 274 -6.55 -19.28 -52.56
CA ARG A 274 -5.87 -18.00 -52.25
C ARG A 274 -6.54 -17.23 -51.09
N GLN A 275 -7.87 -17.27 -51.00
CA GLN A 275 -8.62 -16.64 -49.89
C GLN A 275 -8.47 -17.42 -48.58
N ALA A 276 -8.48 -18.75 -48.63
CA ALA A 276 -8.23 -19.59 -47.47
C ALA A 276 -6.81 -19.40 -46.92
N GLN A 277 -5.79 -19.36 -47.79
CA GLN A 277 -4.40 -19.13 -47.40
C GLN A 277 -4.16 -17.74 -46.79
N SER A 278 -4.83 -16.70 -47.31
CA SER A 278 -4.78 -15.35 -46.75
C SER A 278 -5.35 -15.29 -45.32
N ARG A 279 -6.52 -15.92 -45.09
CA ARG A 279 -7.13 -15.98 -43.75
C ARG A 279 -6.33 -16.82 -42.76
N LEU A 280 -5.64 -17.87 -43.24
CA LEU A 280 -4.73 -18.66 -42.43
C LEU A 280 -3.54 -17.82 -41.94
N LYS A 281 -2.90 -17.06 -42.83
CA LYS A 281 -1.86 -16.10 -42.45
C LYS A 281 -2.37 -14.99 -41.52
N ALA A 282 -3.61 -14.54 -41.70
CA ALA A 282 -4.22 -13.56 -40.81
C ALA A 282 -4.44 -14.13 -39.40
N LEU A 283 -4.85 -15.40 -39.29
CA LEU A 283 -4.96 -16.11 -38.01
C LEU A 283 -3.62 -16.32 -37.32
N GLU A 284 -2.56 -16.63 -38.06
CA GLU A 284 -1.20 -16.79 -37.49
C GLU A 284 -0.63 -15.49 -36.93
N ARG A 285 -1.07 -14.33 -37.43
CA ARG A 285 -0.64 -13.00 -36.99
C ARG A 285 -1.56 -12.36 -35.95
N LEU A 286 -2.69 -12.99 -35.65
CA LEU A 286 -3.67 -12.43 -34.71
C LEU A 286 -3.17 -12.68 -33.29
N GLU A 287 -2.87 -11.60 -32.56
CA GLU A 287 -2.67 -11.65 -31.12
C GLU A 287 -3.98 -12.01 -30.42
N ILE A 288 -3.96 -13.06 -29.62
CA ILE A 288 -5.14 -13.54 -28.90
C ILE A 288 -5.31 -12.66 -27.66
N ILE A 289 -6.45 -11.97 -27.59
CA ILE A 289 -6.86 -11.27 -26.38
C ILE A 289 -7.22 -12.35 -25.36
N SER A 290 -6.64 -12.33 -24.17
CA SER A 290 -7.01 -13.25 -23.09
C SER A 290 -8.28 -12.79 -22.37
N PRO A 291 -9.16 -13.69 -21.92
CA PRO A 291 -10.26 -13.31 -21.04
C PRO A 291 -9.70 -12.81 -19.71
N VAL A 292 -10.24 -11.70 -19.20
CA VAL A 292 -9.96 -11.27 -17.83
C VAL A 292 -10.85 -12.10 -16.92
N HIS A 293 -10.26 -13.08 -16.25
CA HIS A 293 -10.95 -13.83 -15.20
C HIS A 293 -11.08 -12.90 -14.01
N GLN A 294 -12.31 -12.64 -13.56
CA GLN A 294 -12.47 -12.26 -12.17
C GLN A 294 -11.90 -13.42 -11.36
N GLU A 295 -10.89 -13.18 -10.53
CA GLU A 295 -10.62 -14.10 -9.43
C GLU A 295 -11.93 -14.17 -8.65
N ASN A 296 -12.68 -15.25 -8.87
CA ASN A 296 -13.91 -15.49 -8.13
C ASN A 296 -13.49 -15.50 -6.67
N GLY A 297 -13.93 -14.48 -5.93
CA GLY A 297 -13.81 -14.47 -4.49
C GLY A 297 -14.32 -15.80 -3.97
N PHE A 298 -13.54 -16.41 -3.08
CA PHE A 298 -13.91 -17.67 -2.44
C PHE A 298 -15.36 -17.57 -1.94
N VAL A 299 -16.28 -18.27 -2.62
CA VAL A 299 -17.69 -18.29 -2.24
C VAL A 299 -17.78 -19.28 -1.09
N PHE A 300 -17.74 -18.76 0.13
CA PHE A 300 -18.02 -19.52 1.33
C PHE A 300 -19.49 -19.30 1.67
N GLU A 301 -20.27 -20.37 1.59
CA GLU A 301 -21.64 -20.40 2.06
C GLU A 301 -21.68 -21.26 3.32
N PHE A 302 -22.26 -20.74 4.40
CA PHE A 302 -22.58 -21.56 5.55
C PHE A 302 -23.80 -22.40 5.19
N GLU A 303 -23.71 -23.73 5.33
CA GLU A 303 -24.90 -24.56 5.26
C GLU A 303 -25.89 -24.08 6.32
N THR A 304 -27.14 -23.84 5.92
CA THR A 304 -28.22 -23.60 6.88
C THR A 304 -28.43 -24.88 7.67
N PRO A 305 -28.19 -24.90 9.00
CA PRO A 305 -28.38 -26.11 9.78
C PRO A 305 -29.86 -26.50 9.76
N ASP A 306 -30.16 -27.79 9.63
CA ASP A 306 -31.54 -28.33 9.64
C ASP A 306 -32.31 -27.91 10.90
N HIS A 307 -31.60 -27.60 11.98
CA HIS A 307 -32.16 -27.07 13.22
C HIS A 307 -31.29 -25.93 13.77
N SER A 308 -31.85 -24.71 13.83
CA SER A 308 -31.33 -23.65 14.69
C SER A 308 -31.96 -23.79 16.08
N PRO A 309 -31.19 -23.94 17.17
CA PRO A 309 -31.77 -23.79 18.50
C PRO A 309 -32.28 -22.35 18.64
N HIS A 310 -33.60 -22.20 18.80
CA HIS A 310 -34.19 -20.94 19.21
C HIS A 310 -33.65 -20.62 20.61
N GLN A 311 -32.94 -19.49 20.74
CA GLN A 311 -32.21 -19.00 21.93
C GLN A 311 -30.83 -19.64 22.19
N LEU A 312 -29.80 -18.81 22.09
CA LEU A 312 -28.43 -19.16 22.50
C LEU A 312 -28.01 -18.58 23.86
N VAL A 313 -28.61 -17.48 24.36
CA VAL A 313 -28.44 -17.02 25.75
C VAL A 313 -29.63 -16.13 26.13
N ASP A 314 -30.23 -16.37 27.30
CA ASP A 314 -31.08 -15.40 27.99
C ASP A 314 -30.24 -14.79 29.12
N LEU A 315 -29.77 -13.56 28.94
CA LEU A 315 -29.01 -12.85 29.98
C LEU A 315 -30.01 -12.30 30.99
N LYS A 316 -30.06 -12.93 32.17
CA LYS A 316 -30.68 -12.34 33.37
C LYS A 316 -29.75 -11.35 34.05
#